data_AF-M2P371-F1
#
_entry.id   AF-M2P371-F1
#
_cell.length_a   1.000
_cell.length_b   1.000
_cell.length_c   1.000
_cell.angle_alpha   90.00
_cell.angle_beta   90.00
_cell.angle_gamma   90.00
#
_symmetry.space_group_name_H-M   'P 1'
#
loop_
_entity.id
_entity.type
_entity.pdbx_description
1 polymer ?
#
loop_
_entity_poly.entity_id
_entity_poly.type
_entity_poly.pdbx_seq_one_letter_code
_entity_poly.pdbx_strand_id
1 'polypeptide(L)'
;MFTSEEGERARRTVMRLLAATGGPAGDFAAEVLSGRRRPHELLAHGPVLDEFVQEARGWWQIIDALPAEDREQLAVGAWSSLERQVGEMATLDADAAVADLEELAAQVRTPPAPSRRSRPSDDEDEDWADRSYMEPL
;
A
#
# COMPACT_ATOMS: atom_id res chain seq x y z
N MET A 1 -25.58 -7.80 9.36
CA MET A 1 -24.56 -6.73 9.49
C MET A 1 -24.14 -6.18 8.13
N PHE A 2 -23.51 -6.98 7.24
CA PHE A 2 -23.01 -6.47 5.95
C PHE A 2 -24.06 -5.97 4.96
N THR A 3 -25.33 -6.36 5.13
CA THR A 3 -26.46 -5.89 4.32
C THR A 3 -27.29 -4.80 5.01
N SER A 4 -26.87 -4.33 6.20
CA SER A 4 -27.52 -3.18 6.85
C SER A 4 -27.07 -1.88 6.19
N GLU A 5 -27.73 -0.77 6.51
CA GLU A 5 -27.28 0.56 6.06
C GLU A 5 -25.83 0.86 6.49
N GLU A 6 -25.44 0.42 7.68
CA GLU A 6 -24.09 0.56 8.20
C GLU A 6 -23.10 -0.24 7.34
N GLY A 7 -23.42 -1.51 7.02
CA GLY A 7 -22.62 -2.33 6.13
C GLY A 7 -22.50 -1.74 4.72
N GLU A 8 -23.57 -1.12 4.21
CA GLU A 8 -23.56 -0.42 2.92
C GLU A 8 -22.65 0.82 2.94
N ARG A 9 -22.73 1.63 4.01
CA ARG A 9 -21.84 2.79 4.19
C ARG A 9 -20.39 2.35 4.30
N ALA A 10 -20.09 1.37 5.15
CA ALA A 10 -18.75 0.82 5.30
C ALA A 10 -18.18 0.32 3.96
N ARG A 11 -18.98 -0.44 3.20
CA ARG A 11 -18.59 -0.91 1.88
C ARG A 11 -18.28 0.23 0.92
N ARG A 12 -19.12 1.28 0.91
CA ARG A 12 -18.89 2.45 0.07
C ARG A 12 -17.62 3.19 0.47
N THR A 13 -17.35 3.34 1.76
CA THR A 13 -16.12 3.94 2.29
C THR A 13 -14.90 3.13 1.84
N VAL A 14 -14.91 1.81 2.04
CA VAL A 14 -13.82 0.92 1.60
C VAL A 14 -13.57 1.04 0.10
N MET A 15 -14.61 1.06 -0.74
CA MET A 15 -14.44 1.22 -2.18
C MET A 15 -13.81 2.57 -2.56
N ARG A 16 -14.12 3.64 -1.83
CA ARG A 16 -13.47 4.95 -2.05
C ARG A 16 -11.98 4.91 -1.69
N LEU A 17 -11.65 4.32 -0.55
CA LEU A 17 -10.26 4.17 -0.11
C LEU A 17 -9.45 3.31 -1.10
N LEU A 18 -9.98 2.16 -1.51
CA LEU A 18 -9.33 1.29 -2.49
C LEU A 18 -9.13 1.99 -3.83
N ALA A 19 -10.12 2.75 -4.31
CA ALA A 19 -9.99 3.48 -5.56
C ALA A 19 -8.83 4.51 -5.52
N ALA A 20 -8.51 5.07 -4.35
CA ALA A 20 -7.40 6.00 -4.18
C ALA A 20 -6.02 5.32 -4.16
N THR A 21 -5.92 4.03 -3.83
CA THR A 21 -4.63 3.30 -3.80
C THR A 21 -4.16 2.86 -5.18
N GLY A 22 -5.09 2.72 -6.14
CA GLY A 22 -4.80 2.12 -7.45
C GLY A 22 -4.52 0.61 -7.35
N GLY A 23 -3.94 0.04 -8.41
CA GLY A 23 -3.72 -1.41 -8.52
C GLY A 23 -5.01 -2.18 -8.83
N PRO A 24 -4.95 -3.52 -8.92
CA PRO A 24 -6.10 -4.34 -9.32
C PRO A 24 -7.34 -4.14 -8.43
N ALA A 25 -7.18 -4.11 -7.10
CA ALA A 25 -8.27 -3.81 -6.17
C ALA A 25 -8.82 -2.38 -6.32
N GLY A 26 -7.94 -1.39 -6.53
CA GLY A 26 -8.35 0.00 -6.72
C GLY A 26 -9.09 0.25 -8.03
N ASP A 27 -8.62 -0.34 -9.13
CA ASP A 27 -9.27 -0.26 -10.43
C ASP A 27 -10.66 -0.90 -10.39
N PHE A 28 -10.80 -2.06 -9.75
CA PHE A 28 -12.10 -2.69 -9.52
C PHE A 28 -13.01 -1.79 -8.68
N ALA A 29 -12.48 -1.18 -7.61
CA ALA A 29 -13.26 -0.30 -6.76
C ALA A 29 -13.76 0.95 -7.51
N ALA A 30 -12.95 1.54 -8.39
CA ALA A 30 -13.35 2.63 -9.26
C ALA A 30 -14.49 2.21 -10.23
N GLU A 31 -14.44 1.00 -10.77
CA GLU A 31 -15.51 0.46 -11.61
C GLU A 31 -16.82 0.26 -10.83
N VAL A 32 -16.75 -0.22 -9.59
CA VAL A 32 -17.90 -0.33 -8.69
C VAL A 32 -18.51 1.03 -8.38
N LEU A 33 -17.68 2.03 -8.05
CA LEU A 33 -18.14 3.39 -7.74
C LEU A 33 -18.77 4.09 -8.96
N SER A 34 -18.27 3.80 -10.17
CA SER A 34 -18.85 4.30 -11.43
C SER A 34 -20.10 3.53 -11.88
N GLY A 35 -20.49 2.46 -11.17
CA GLY A 35 -21.66 1.64 -11.49
C GLY A 35 -21.46 0.65 -12.64
N ARG A 36 -20.22 0.47 -13.13
CA ARG A 36 -19.89 -0.51 -14.18
C ARG A 36 -19.79 -1.94 -13.67
N ARG A 37 -19.54 -2.11 -12.36
CA ARG A 37 -19.50 -3.40 -11.67
C ARG A 37 -20.29 -3.39 -10.37
N ARG A 38 -20.51 -4.59 -9.83
CA ARG A 38 -21.14 -4.82 -8.53
C ARG A 38 -20.10 -5.33 -7.51
N PRO A 39 -20.20 -4.93 -6.24
CA PRO A 39 -19.25 -5.35 -5.21
C PRO A 39 -19.09 -6.87 -5.05
N HIS A 40 -20.16 -7.65 -5.28
CA HIS A 40 -20.10 -9.11 -5.15
C HIS A 40 -19.30 -9.80 -6.27
N GLU A 41 -18.91 -9.07 -7.32
CA GLU A 41 -18.09 -9.58 -8.41
C GLU A 41 -16.59 -9.57 -8.08
N LEU A 42 -16.19 -9.07 -6.90
CA LEU A 42 -14.79 -8.88 -6.49
C LEU A 42 -13.97 -10.17 -6.63
N LEU A 43 -14.47 -11.28 -6.10
CA LEU A 43 -13.76 -12.58 -6.13
C LEU A 43 -13.81 -13.27 -7.51
N ALA A 44 -14.66 -12.80 -8.42
CA ALA A 44 -14.68 -13.27 -9.81
C ALA A 44 -13.78 -12.41 -10.72
N HIS A 45 -13.25 -11.30 -10.22
CA HIS A 45 -12.34 -10.44 -10.97
C HIS A 45 -10.92 -10.98 -10.85
N GLY A 46 -10.47 -11.71 -11.88
CA GLY A 46 -9.18 -12.41 -11.91
C GLY A 46 -8.00 -11.61 -11.35
N PRO A 47 -7.74 -10.37 -11.80
CA PRO A 47 -6.65 -9.55 -11.27
C PRO A 47 -6.72 -9.29 -9.76
N VAL A 48 -7.93 -9.10 -9.22
CA VAL A 48 -8.14 -8.89 -7.78
C VAL A 48 -7.98 -10.19 -7.02
N LEU A 49 -8.48 -11.29 -7.57
CA LEU A 49 -8.33 -12.61 -6.97
C LEU A 49 -6.85 -13.00 -6.87
N ASP A 50 -6.07 -12.76 -7.92
CA ASP A 50 -4.64 -13.05 -7.94
C ASP A 50 -3.88 -12.24 -6.88
N GLU A 51 -4.16 -10.93 -6.77
CA GLU A 51 -3.61 -10.06 -5.73
C GLU A 51 -3.96 -10.58 -4.33
N PHE A 52 -5.24 -10.86 -4.08
CA PHE A 52 -5.71 -11.38 -2.79
C PHE A 52 -5.07 -12.71 -2.42
N VAL A 53 -4.90 -13.62 -3.39
CA VAL A 53 -4.23 -14.91 -3.15
C VAL A 53 -2.76 -14.72 -2.77
N GLN A 54 -2.06 -13.77 -3.40
CA GLN A 54 -0.66 -13.48 -3.05
C GLN A 54 -0.55 -12.90 -1.64
N GLU A 55 -1.39 -11.93 -1.28
CA GLU A 55 -1.41 -11.36 0.07
C GLU A 55 -1.80 -12.40 1.12
N ALA A 56 -2.85 -13.18 0.87
CA ALA A 56 -3.31 -14.22 1.78
C ALA A 56 -2.24 -15.28 2.05
N ARG A 57 -1.39 -15.62 1.06
CA ARG A 57 -0.24 -16.51 1.27
C ARG A 57 0.77 -15.92 2.25
N GLY A 58 1.06 -14.62 2.15
CA GLY A 58 1.95 -13.93 3.10
C GLY A 58 1.40 -13.97 4.53
N TRP A 59 0.11 -13.65 4.70
CA TRP A 59 -0.55 -13.72 6.00
C TRP A 59 -0.61 -15.14 6.55
N TRP A 60 -0.89 -16.13 5.71
CA TRP A 60 -0.94 -17.53 6.13
C TRP A 60 0.40 -18.01 6.68
N GLN A 61 1.51 -17.64 6.05
CA GLN A 61 2.85 -17.98 6.56
C GLN A 61 3.12 -17.40 7.95
N ILE A 62 2.68 -16.17 8.20
CA ILE A 62 2.83 -15.52 9.51
C ILE A 62 1.96 -16.22 10.55
N ILE A 63 0.68 -16.47 10.22
CA ILE A 63 -0.27 -17.11 11.14
C ILE A 63 0.15 -18.54 11.46
N ASP A 64 0.62 -19.31 10.47
CA ASP A 64 1.02 -20.71 10.67
C ASP A 64 2.30 -20.84 11.51
N ALA A 65 3.15 -19.82 11.51
CA ALA A 65 4.32 -19.77 12.37
C ALA A 65 3.98 -19.53 13.86
N LEU A 66 2.74 -19.14 14.18
CA LEU A 66 2.33 -18.88 15.56
C LEU A 66 2.05 -20.19 16.33
N PRO A 67 2.33 -20.21 17.65
CA PRO A 67 1.85 -21.26 18.55
C PRO A 67 0.35 -21.53 18.39
N ALA A 68 -0.07 -22.78 18.62
CA ALA A 68 -1.49 -23.17 18.51
C ALA A 68 -2.39 -22.34 19.43
N GLU A 69 -1.93 -22.04 20.65
CA GLU A 69 -2.63 -21.22 21.63
C GLU A 69 -2.88 -19.78 21.13
N ASP A 70 -1.89 -19.19 20.44
CA ASP A 70 -2.00 -17.85 19.86
C ASP A 70 -2.95 -17.84 18.66
N ARG A 71 -2.92 -18.89 17.82
CA ARG A 71 -3.87 -19.05 16.71
C ARG A 71 -5.30 -19.19 17.21
N GLU A 72 -5.51 -19.94 18.28
CA GLU A 72 -6.82 -20.11 18.90
C GLU A 72 -7.34 -18.78 19.48
N GLN A 73 -6.49 -18.03 20.20
CA GLN A 73 -6.86 -16.70 20.70
C GLN A 73 -7.21 -15.72 19.58
N LEU A 74 -6.45 -15.72 18.47
CA LEU A 74 -6.76 -14.90 17.30
C LEU A 74 -8.13 -15.28 16.70
N ALA A 75 -8.43 -16.57 16.60
CA ALA A 75 -9.71 -17.04 16.06
C ALA A 75 -10.90 -16.60 16.91
N VAL A 76 -10.78 -16.63 18.25
CA VAL A 76 -11.85 -16.20 19.17
C VAL A 76 -12.21 -14.72 18.97
N GLY A 77 -11.22 -13.86 18.73
CA GLY A 77 -11.43 -12.42 18.55
C GLY A 77 -11.73 -11.97 17.11
N ALA A 78 -11.61 -12.85 16.12
CA ALA A 78 -11.65 -12.46 14.72
C ALA A 78 -13.00 -11.82 14.32
N TRP A 79 -14.11 -12.43 14.76
CA TRP A 79 -15.45 -11.94 14.39
C TRP A 79 -15.75 -10.57 15.00
N SER A 80 -15.53 -10.38 16.30
CA SER A 80 -15.78 -9.09 16.96
C SER A 80 -14.85 -7.99 16.44
N SER A 81 -13.61 -8.33 16.07
CA SER A 81 -12.69 -7.39 15.42
C SER A 81 -13.21 -6.96 14.05
N LEU A 82 -13.73 -7.89 13.24
CA LEU A 82 -14.36 -7.61 11.95
C LEU A 82 -15.58 -6.70 12.12
N GLU A 83 -16.45 -6.99 13.08
CA GLU A 83 -17.62 -6.16 13.38
C GLU A 83 -17.23 -4.73 13.75
N ARG A 84 -16.23 -4.58 14.63
CA ARG A 84 -15.69 -3.26 15.01
C ARG A 84 -15.13 -2.51 13.80
N GLN A 85 -14.34 -3.17 12.95
CA GLN A 85 -13.78 -2.55 11.75
C GLN A 85 -14.86 -2.09 10.77
N VAL A 86 -15.93 -2.87 10.59
CA VAL A 86 -17.09 -2.45 9.77
C VAL A 86 -17.73 -1.19 10.35
N GLY A 87 -17.92 -1.14 11.66
CA GLY A 87 -18.47 0.05 12.33
C GLY A 87 -17.57 1.28 12.18
N GLU A 88 -16.25 1.11 12.32
CA GLU A 88 -15.26 2.17 12.09
C GLU A 88 -15.29 2.67 10.64
N MET A 89 -15.36 1.76 9.66
CA MET A 89 -15.46 2.14 8.25
C MET A 89 -16.80 2.82 7.91
N ALA A 90 -17.87 2.51 8.63
CA ALA A 90 -19.17 3.14 8.41
C ALA A 90 -19.23 4.60 8.88
N THR A 91 -18.37 4.99 9.83
CA THR A 91 -18.32 6.35 10.39
C THR A 91 -17.13 7.17 9.93
N LEU A 92 -16.15 6.54 9.27
CA LEU A 92 -14.97 7.20 8.72
C LEU A 92 -15.35 8.23 7.65
N ASP A 93 -14.77 9.43 7.75
CA ASP A 93 -14.82 10.42 6.68
C ASP A 93 -13.93 9.96 5.53
N ALA A 94 -14.56 9.33 4.54
CA ALA A 94 -13.88 8.79 3.37
C ALA A 94 -13.19 9.88 2.55
N ASP A 95 -13.71 11.11 2.52
CA ASP A 95 -13.15 12.16 1.66
C ASP A 95 -11.87 12.71 2.30
N ALA A 96 -11.86 12.89 3.63
CA ALA A 96 -10.65 13.24 4.38
C ALA A 96 -9.58 12.15 4.28
N ALA A 97 -9.96 10.88 4.49
CA ALA A 97 -9.01 9.77 4.42
C ALA A 97 -8.45 9.52 3.01
N VAL A 98 -9.24 9.76 1.96
CA VAL A 98 -8.75 9.73 0.57
C VAL A 98 -7.73 10.84 0.32
N ALA A 99 -7.98 12.05 0.79
CA ALA A 99 -7.04 13.16 0.64
C ALA A 99 -5.68 12.84 1.31
N ASP A 100 -5.71 12.28 2.53
CA ASP A 100 -4.50 11.85 3.24
C ASP A 100 -3.74 10.75 2.47
N LEU A 101 -4.46 9.78 1.90
CA LEU A 101 -3.86 8.71 1.08
C LEU A 101 -3.23 9.25 -0.21
N GLU A 102 -3.90 10.18 -0.89
CA GLU A 102 -3.38 10.83 -2.10
C GLU A 102 -2.14 11.66 -1.80
N GLU A 103 -2.10 12.36 -0.66
CA GLU A 103 -0.92 13.09 -0.21
C GLU A 103 0.27 12.14 0.01
N LEU A 104 0.06 11.04 0.74
CA LEU A 104 1.08 10.02 0.97
C LEU A 104 1.58 9.41 -0.34
N ALA A 105 0.68 9.11 -1.27
CA ALA A 105 1.04 8.59 -2.58
C ALA A 105 1.87 9.61 -3.40
N ALA A 106 1.57 10.90 -3.30
CA ALA A 106 2.34 11.96 -3.95
C ALA A 106 3.76 12.10 -3.37
N GLN A 107 3.91 11.94 -2.05
CA GLN A 107 5.23 11.95 -1.40
C GLN A 107 6.12 10.81 -1.90
N VAL A 108 5.59 9.59 -2.04
CA VAL A 108 6.33 8.42 -2.55
C VAL A 108 6.73 8.59 -4.02
N ARG A 109 5.92 9.30 -4.82
CA ARG A 109 6.19 9.55 -6.24
C ARG A 109 7.17 10.69 -6.52
N THR A 110 7.55 11.46 -5.52
CA THR A 110 8.51 12.56 -5.71
C THR A 110 9.91 11.95 -5.86
N PRO A 111 10.55 12.00 -7.04
CA PRO A 111 11.91 11.50 -7.19
C PRO A 111 12.82 12.32 -6.25
N PRO A 112 13.85 11.70 -5.63
CA PRO A 112 14.79 12.42 -4.79
C PRO A 112 15.35 13.59 -5.61
N ALA A 113 15.27 14.81 -5.06
CA ALA A 113 15.77 16.01 -5.71
C ALA A 113 17.21 15.73 -6.18
N PRO A 114 17.57 16.02 -7.45
CA PRO A 114 18.91 15.76 -7.94
C PRO A 114 19.89 16.48 -7.02
N SER A 115 20.72 15.70 -6.32
CA SER A 115 21.76 16.22 -5.45
C SER A 115 22.57 17.21 -6.28
N ARG A 116 22.42 18.50 -6.00
CA ARG A 116 23.30 19.53 -6.56
C ARG A 116 24.70 19.17 -6.11
N ARG A 117 25.46 18.47 -6.95
CA ARG A 117 26.91 18.40 -6.83
C ARG A 117 27.40 19.84 -6.83
N SER A 118 27.85 20.31 -5.69
CA SER A 118 28.68 21.51 -5.61
C SER A 118 29.83 21.29 -6.60
N ARG A 119 29.86 22.09 -7.67
CA ARG A 119 31.04 22.18 -8.53
C ARG A 119 32.22 22.56 -7.63
N PRO A 120 33.36 21.86 -7.69
CA PRO A 120 34.56 22.41 -7.11
C PRO A 120 34.92 23.65 -7.95
N SER A 121 35.01 24.80 -7.28
CA SER A 121 35.65 25.98 -7.85
C SER A 121 37.13 25.65 -8.00
N ASP A 122 37.65 25.83 -9.21
CA ASP A 122 39.06 26.09 -9.44
C ASP A 122 39.53 27.23 -8.51
N ASP A 123 40.66 27.02 -7.85
CA ASP A 123 41.83 27.92 -7.83
C ASP A 123 42.94 27.28 -6.96
N GLU A 124 44.04 26.91 -7.64
CA GLU A 124 45.46 27.03 -7.23
C GLU A 124 45.93 26.24 -5.97
N ASP A 125 47.04 25.50 -5.89
CA ASP A 125 48.25 25.30 -6.70
C ASP A 125 49.02 24.09 -6.07
N GLU A 126 50.13 23.68 -6.70
CA GLU A 126 51.25 22.93 -6.12
C GLU A 126 51.26 21.37 -6.16
N ASP A 127 51.88 20.89 -7.25
CA ASP A 127 53.18 20.21 -7.18
C ASP A 127 53.24 18.69 -6.99
N TRP A 128 52.99 17.92 -8.06
CA TRP A 128 53.47 16.52 -8.17
C TRP A 128 53.83 16.10 -9.62
N ALA A 129 54.23 17.06 -10.46
CA ALA A 129 54.75 16.76 -11.80
C ALA A 129 56.23 16.36 -11.77
N ASP A 130 56.61 15.37 -10.96
CA ASP A 130 57.87 14.64 -11.18
C ASP A 130 57.87 13.28 -10.46
N ARG A 131 57.49 12.23 -11.19
CA ARG A 131 58.17 10.93 -11.17
C ARG A 131 57.60 10.01 -12.23
N SER A 132 58.15 10.18 -13.43
CA SER A 132 58.28 9.10 -14.37
C SER A 132 59.34 8.13 -13.84
N TYR A 133 58.93 6.93 -13.44
CA TYR A 133 59.82 5.76 -13.50
C TYR A 133 59.00 4.55 -13.96
N MET A 134 59.15 4.28 -15.25
CA MET A 134 59.23 2.95 -15.87
C MET A 134 59.19 1.76 -14.89
N GLU A 135 58.27 0.84 -15.16
CA GLU A 135 58.36 -0.61 -14.96
C GLU A 135 59.77 -1.17 -15.29
N PRO A 136 60.21 -2.35 -14.77
CA PRO A 136 59.53 -3.59 -15.16
C PRO A 136 59.66 -4.84 -14.26
N LEU A 137 58.79 -5.82 -14.60
CA LEU A 137 58.77 -7.28 -14.33
C LEU A 137 58.28 -7.78 -12.97
#